data_AF-A0A2E3F8A8-F1
#
_entry.id   AF-A0A2E3F8A8-F1
#
_cell.length_a   1.000
_cell.length_b   1.000
_cell.length_c   1.000
_cell.angle_alpha   90.00
_cell.angle_beta   90.00
_cell.angle_gamma   90.00
#
_symmetry.space_group_name_H-M   'P 1'
#
loop_
_entity.id
_entity.type
_entity.pdbx_description
1 polymer ?
#
loop_
_entity_poly.entity_id
_entity_poly.type
_entity_poly.pdbx_seq_one_letter_code
_entity_poly.pdbx_strand_id
1 'polypeptide(L)'
;MRKFTLFLLLLISLSKISAQSENNKDYLTREDNVAWLESFKNLETEELQLQAIREKIYSDSLYIAPRPGISYTGLSSESRKRLKARQDSLPKVTSDCKILMILNSEQNQTEINLEKNPKSIEWVEKLIPQNIESIQILEGTEATALYGSRTRGCAVLLLKASIGKLSIPSTETNH
;
A
#
# COMPACT_ATOMS: atom_id res chain seq x y z
N MET A 1 59.60 22.84 -24.90
CA MET A 1 58.35 22.23 -25.37
C MET A 1 57.81 21.33 -24.27
N ARG A 2 56.50 21.46 -24.01
CA ARG A 2 55.59 20.55 -23.33
C ARG A 2 55.88 20.10 -21.88
N LYS A 3 55.19 20.81 -20.97
CA LYS A 3 54.77 20.43 -19.63
C LYS A 3 54.01 19.09 -19.66
N PHE A 4 54.26 18.18 -18.73
CA PHE A 4 53.30 17.13 -18.36
C PHE A 4 52.94 17.31 -16.88
N THR A 5 51.72 17.76 -16.71
CA THR A 5 51.07 18.24 -15.50
C THR A 5 50.51 17.08 -14.68
N LEU A 6 50.60 17.21 -13.36
CA LEU A 6 49.71 16.69 -12.31
C LEU A 6 48.79 15.51 -12.67
N PHE A 7 49.14 14.33 -12.15
CA PHE A 7 48.20 13.24 -11.90
C PHE A 7 47.66 13.41 -10.46
N LEU A 8 46.82 14.41 -10.26
CA LEU A 8 46.08 14.64 -9.01
C LEU A 8 44.65 15.02 -9.42
N LEU A 9 43.65 14.32 -8.87
CA LEU A 9 42.20 14.44 -9.10
C LEU A 9 41.59 13.44 -10.11
N LEU A 10 41.55 12.16 -9.73
CA LEU A 10 40.60 11.20 -10.31
C LEU A 10 40.05 10.23 -9.25
N LEU A 11 39.63 10.81 -8.11
CA LEU A 11 38.96 10.11 -7.01
C LEU A 11 37.74 10.90 -6.49
N ILE A 12 36.97 11.53 -7.40
CA ILE A 12 35.72 12.24 -7.05
C ILE A 12 34.53 11.71 -7.88
N SER A 13 34.47 10.41 -8.18
CA SER A 13 33.36 9.85 -8.99
C SER A 13 32.59 8.68 -8.37
N LEU A 14 32.77 8.38 -7.07
CA LEU A 14 32.04 7.26 -6.43
C LEU A 14 31.23 7.61 -5.18
N SER A 15 31.10 8.88 -4.81
CA SER A 15 29.93 9.29 -4.04
C SER A 15 28.76 9.40 -5.02
N LYS A 16 28.07 8.26 -5.25
CA LYS A 16 26.66 8.31 -5.65
C LYS A 16 25.98 9.15 -4.58
N ILE A 17 25.76 10.42 -4.90
CA ILE A 17 24.77 11.24 -4.23
C ILE A 17 23.48 10.47 -4.46
N SER A 18 23.05 9.70 -3.47
CA SER A 18 21.65 9.28 -3.38
C SER A 18 20.87 10.56 -3.14
N ALA A 19 20.63 11.30 -4.23
CA ALA A 19 19.52 12.21 -4.32
C ALA A 19 18.29 11.32 -4.24
N GLN A 20 17.92 10.92 -3.03
CA GLN A 20 16.55 10.56 -2.73
C GLN A 20 15.79 11.88 -2.92
N SER A 21 15.40 12.19 -4.16
CA SER A 21 14.23 13.04 -4.32
C SER A 21 13.14 12.23 -3.64
N GLU A 22 12.63 12.71 -2.51
CA GLU A 22 11.28 12.35 -2.09
C GLU A 22 10.41 12.60 -3.33
N ASN A 23 10.09 11.53 -4.03
CA ASN A 23 9.26 11.57 -5.23
C ASN A 23 7.85 11.77 -4.70
N ASN A 24 7.58 12.99 -4.23
CA ASN A 24 6.34 13.37 -3.60
C ASN A 24 5.31 13.53 -4.72
N LYS A 25 4.92 12.41 -5.32
CA LYS A 25 3.87 12.35 -6.32
C LYS A 25 2.58 12.71 -5.62
N ASP A 26 1.87 13.70 -6.16
CA ASP A 26 0.55 14.11 -5.65
C ASP A 26 -0.56 13.07 -5.93
N TYR A 27 -0.26 12.03 -6.72
CA TYR A 27 -1.24 11.04 -7.15
C TYR A 27 -0.61 9.66 -7.37
N LEU A 28 -1.25 8.62 -6.83
CA LEU A 28 -0.87 7.22 -7.03
C LEU A 28 -1.70 6.60 -8.15
N THR A 29 -1.07 6.30 -9.29
CA THR A 29 -1.77 5.70 -10.44
C THR A 29 -1.87 4.19 -10.35
N ARG A 30 -2.72 3.58 -11.20
CA ARG A 30 -2.74 2.11 -11.35
C ARG A 30 -1.40 1.60 -11.87
N GLU A 31 -0.79 2.29 -12.84
CA GLU A 31 0.48 1.90 -13.46
C GLU A 31 1.63 1.89 -12.45
N ASP A 32 1.61 2.80 -11.48
CA ASP A 32 2.57 2.82 -10.37
C ASP A 32 2.48 1.53 -9.52
N ASN A 33 1.25 1.07 -9.24
CA ASN A 33 1.03 -0.17 -8.51
C ASN A 33 1.40 -1.42 -9.33
N VAL A 34 1.15 -1.41 -10.65
CA VAL A 34 1.59 -2.48 -11.56
C VAL A 34 3.12 -2.57 -11.58
N ALA A 35 3.82 -1.44 -11.76
CA ALA A 35 5.27 -1.40 -11.77
C ALA A 35 5.89 -1.83 -10.43
N TRP A 36 5.29 -1.39 -9.31
CA TRP A 36 5.70 -1.84 -7.98
C TRP A 36 5.53 -3.35 -7.82
N LEU A 37 4.40 -3.90 -8.27
CA LEU A 37 4.10 -5.32 -8.13
C LEU A 37 5.03 -6.21 -8.97
N GLU A 38 5.35 -5.79 -10.20
CA GLU A 38 6.35 -6.47 -11.03
C GLU A 38 7.73 -6.45 -10.38
N SER A 39 8.13 -5.32 -9.77
CA SER A 39 9.38 -5.25 -9.00
C SER A 39 9.35 -6.16 -7.77
N PHE A 40 8.22 -6.17 -7.06
CA PHE A 40 7.99 -6.98 -5.86
C PHE A 40 8.08 -8.49 -6.13
N LYS A 41 7.48 -8.97 -7.23
CA LYS A 41 7.52 -10.38 -7.65
C LYS A 41 8.94 -10.89 -7.92
N ASN A 42 9.87 -9.98 -8.24
CA ASN A 42 11.27 -10.31 -8.56
C ASN A 42 12.22 -10.25 -7.34
N LEU A 43 11.71 -9.98 -6.13
CA LEU A 43 12.53 -9.97 -4.92
C LEU A 43 12.94 -11.38 -4.52
N GLU A 44 14.23 -11.57 -4.23
CA GLU A 44 14.85 -12.89 -4.04
C GLU A 44 14.53 -13.56 -2.70
N THR A 45 14.15 -12.78 -1.68
CA THR A 45 13.97 -13.30 -0.31
C THR A 45 12.69 -12.78 0.33
N GLU A 46 12.16 -13.56 1.27
CA GLU A 46 11.00 -13.17 2.06
C GLU A 46 11.27 -11.91 2.90
N GLU A 47 12.48 -11.74 3.45
CA GLU A 47 12.86 -10.52 4.19
C GLU A 47 12.73 -9.28 3.30
N LEU A 48 13.20 -9.33 2.05
CA LEU A 48 13.07 -8.23 1.10
C LEU A 48 11.61 -7.98 0.71
N GLN A 49 10.82 -9.04 0.52
CA GLN A 49 9.39 -8.91 0.25
C GLN A 49 8.66 -8.23 1.42
N LEU A 50 8.89 -8.68 2.65
CA LEU A 50 8.27 -8.09 3.84
C LEU A 50 8.75 -6.67 4.11
N GLN A 51 10.02 -6.36 3.83
CA GLN A 51 10.50 -4.98 3.81
C GLN A 51 9.72 -4.12 2.80
N ALA A 52 9.60 -4.56 1.55
CA ALA A 52 8.88 -3.84 0.51
C ALA A 52 7.39 -3.65 0.85
N ILE A 53 6.75 -4.65 1.47
CA ILE A 53 5.36 -4.54 1.94
C ILE A 53 5.22 -3.46 3.02
N ARG A 54 6.13 -3.43 4.01
CA ARG A 54 6.11 -2.40 5.07
C ARG A 54 6.25 -1.01 4.46
N GLU A 55 7.25 -0.81 3.59
CA GLU A 55 7.48 0.45 2.88
C GLU A 55 6.26 0.86 2.05
N LYS A 56 5.62 -0.09 1.36
CA LYS A 56 4.42 0.14 0.57
C LYS A 56 3.23 0.55 1.43
N ILE A 57 3.02 -0.08 2.59
CA ILE A 57 1.96 0.31 3.53
C ILE A 57 2.15 1.75 4.01
N TYR A 58 3.37 2.13 4.37
CA TYR A 58 3.67 3.50 4.77
C TYR A 58 3.46 4.49 3.63
N SER A 59 3.97 4.20 2.43
CA SER A 59 3.81 5.05 1.25
C SER A 59 2.34 5.21 0.86
N ASP A 60 1.57 4.12 0.82
CA ASP A 60 0.16 4.12 0.44
C ASP A 60 -0.72 4.85 1.47
N SER A 61 -0.25 5.02 2.72
CA SER A 61 -0.96 5.78 3.76
C SER A 61 -1.03 7.28 3.47
N LEU A 62 -0.18 7.79 2.58
CA LEU A 62 -0.16 9.20 2.18
C LEU A 62 -1.24 9.56 1.17
N TYR A 63 -1.80 8.57 0.48
CA TYR A 63 -2.82 8.79 -0.55
C TYR A 63 -4.22 8.59 0.02
N ILE A 64 -5.24 9.21 -0.58
CA ILE A 64 -6.65 8.98 -0.23
C ILE A 64 -7.23 8.02 -1.25
N ALA A 65 -7.72 6.88 -0.78
CA ALA A 65 -8.30 5.84 -1.62
C ALA A 65 -9.61 6.32 -2.29
N PRO A 66 -9.92 5.84 -3.50
CA PRO A 66 -11.17 6.17 -4.15
C PRO A 66 -12.37 5.62 -3.36
N ARG A 67 -13.49 6.35 -3.37
CA ARG A 67 -14.69 6.03 -2.55
C ARG A 67 -15.73 5.31 -3.39
N PRO A 68 -16.45 4.29 -2.88
CA PRO A 68 -17.47 3.59 -3.65
C PRO A 68 -18.44 4.57 -4.32
N GLY A 69 -18.86 4.26 -5.55
CA GLY A 69 -19.84 5.07 -6.27
C GLY A 69 -21.17 5.09 -5.54
N ILE A 70 -21.81 6.26 -5.44
CA ILE A 70 -23.16 6.39 -4.87
C ILE A 70 -24.16 6.46 -6.01
N SER A 71 -25.14 5.56 -6.02
CA SER A 71 -26.29 5.65 -6.91
C SER A 71 -27.30 6.67 -6.36
N TYR A 72 -27.71 7.61 -7.21
CA TYR A 72 -28.72 8.63 -6.87
C TYR A 72 -30.15 8.23 -7.30
N THR A 73 -30.29 7.06 -7.92
CA THR A 73 -31.56 6.52 -8.38
C THR A 73 -32.51 6.28 -7.21
N GLY A 74 -33.78 6.62 -7.36
CA GLY A 74 -34.79 6.47 -6.29
C GLY A 74 -34.73 7.52 -5.17
N LEU A 75 -33.73 8.41 -5.17
CA LEU A 75 -33.62 9.47 -4.14
C LEU A 75 -34.38 10.74 -4.50
N SER A 76 -34.98 11.38 -3.49
CA SER A 76 -35.57 12.72 -3.61
C SER A 76 -34.51 13.79 -3.87
N SER A 77 -34.90 14.93 -4.45
CA SER A 77 -34.00 16.06 -4.72
C SER A 77 -33.27 16.56 -3.47
N GLU A 78 -33.97 16.59 -2.33
CA GLU A 78 -33.37 16.99 -1.05
C GLU A 78 -32.29 15.99 -0.60
N SER A 79 -32.59 14.70 -0.68
CA SER A 79 -31.64 13.63 -0.33
C SER A 79 -30.40 13.66 -1.23
N ARG A 80 -30.58 13.90 -2.54
CA ARG A 80 -29.47 14.08 -3.48
C ARG A 80 -28.59 15.28 -3.10
N LYS A 81 -29.20 16.42 -2.73
CA LYS A 81 -28.45 17.61 -2.31
C LYS A 81 -27.63 17.35 -1.05
N ARG A 82 -28.21 16.69 -0.04
CA ARG A 82 -27.50 16.32 1.20
C ARG A 82 -26.34 15.37 0.93
N LEU A 83 -26.54 14.35 0.09
CA LEU A 83 -25.48 13.40 -0.27
C LEU A 83 -24.36 14.07 -1.07
N LYS A 84 -24.69 14.93 -2.03
CA LYS A 84 -23.69 15.69 -2.79
C LYS A 84 -22.86 16.59 -1.87
N ALA A 85 -23.50 17.37 -1.00
CA ALA A 85 -22.80 18.21 -0.03
C ALA A 85 -21.85 17.40 0.88
N ARG A 86 -22.28 16.20 1.30
CA ARG A 86 -21.41 15.28 2.05
C ARG A 86 -20.25 14.75 1.21
N GLN A 87 -20.45 14.44 -0.07
CA GLN A 87 -19.37 13.98 -0.94
C GLN A 87 -18.33 15.08 -1.17
N ASP A 88 -18.79 16.32 -1.37
CA ASP A 88 -17.96 17.49 -1.63
C ASP A 88 -17.16 17.90 -0.39
N SER A 89 -17.62 17.59 0.83
CA SER A 89 -16.91 17.89 2.08
C SER A 89 -15.79 16.90 2.43
N LEU A 90 -15.68 15.77 1.74
CA LEU A 90 -14.72 14.72 2.05
C LEU A 90 -13.37 14.98 1.35
N PRO A 91 -12.23 14.53 1.93
CA PRO A 91 -10.88 14.76 1.40
C PRO A 91 -10.71 14.29 -0.05
N LYS A 92 -10.08 15.11 -0.90
CA LYS A 92 -9.88 14.79 -2.33
C LYS A 92 -9.18 13.43 -2.49
N VAL A 93 -9.72 12.60 -3.37
CA VAL A 93 -9.10 11.32 -3.75
C VAL A 93 -7.79 11.58 -4.48
N THR A 94 -6.72 10.90 -4.07
CA THR A 94 -5.37 11.05 -4.64
C THR A 94 -4.80 9.71 -5.12
N SER A 95 -5.65 8.73 -5.42
CA SER A 95 -5.23 7.46 -6.01
C SER A 95 -6.29 6.84 -6.91
N ASP A 96 -5.86 6.10 -7.94
CA ASP A 96 -6.73 5.27 -8.79
C ASP A 96 -7.16 3.98 -8.07
N CYS A 97 -6.21 3.37 -7.37
CA CYS A 97 -6.40 2.23 -6.50
C CYS A 97 -5.21 2.09 -5.55
N LYS A 98 -5.37 1.27 -4.51
CA LYS A 98 -4.30 0.88 -3.59
C LYS A 98 -4.21 -0.64 -3.57
N ILE A 99 -3.02 -1.17 -3.32
CA ILE A 99 -2.85 -2.60 -3.09
C ILE A 99 -3.46 -2.93 -1.72
N LEU A 100 -4.39 -3.89 -1.68
CA LEU A 100 -5.06 -4.25 -0.45
C LEU A 100 -4.19 -5.21 0.36
N MET A 101 -3.80 -4.81 1.57
CA MET A 101 -2.97 -5.61 2.46
C MET A 101 -3.84 -6.34 3.47
N ILE A 102 -3.89 -7.66 3.39
CA ILE A 102 -4.73 -8.49 4.26
C ILE A 102 -3.85 -9.41 5.08
N LEU A 103 -3.96 -9.32 6.40
CA LEU A 103 -3.34 -10.25 7.34
C LEU A 103 -4.36 -11.29 7.80
N ASN A 104 -4.05 -12.56 7.55
CA ASN A 104 -4.80 -13.71 8.01
C ASN A 104 -4.08 -14.32 9.20
N SER A 105 -4.71 -14.37 10.36
CA SER A 105 -4.32 -15.21 11.50
C SER A 105 -5.27 -16.40 11.63
N GLU A 106 -5.02 -17.29 12.58
CA GLU A 106 -5.90 -18.46 12.82
C GLU A 106 -7.35 -18.08 13.11
N GLN A 107 -7.57 -16.90 13.70
CA GLN A 107 -8.88 -16.50 14.22
C GLN A 107 -9.51 -15.38 13.40
N ASN A 108 -8.70 -14.55 12.73
CA ASN A 108 -9.17 -13.29 12.15
C ASN A 108 -8.50 -12.99 10.81
N GLN A 109 -9.25 -12.32 9.94
CA GLN A 109 -8.72 -11.65 8.75
C GLN A 109 -8.82 -10.14 8.97
N THR A 110 -7.76 -9.39 8.69
CA THR A 110 -7.72 -7.94 8.94
C THR A 110 -7.02 -7.20 7.81
N GLU A 111 -7.63 -6.09 7.35
CA GLU A 111 -6.98 -5.14 6.45
C GLU A 111 -5.96 -4.31 7.24
N ILE A 112 -4.70 -4.33 6.82
CA ILE A 112 -3.68 -3.40 7.34
C ILE A 112 -3.82 -2.10 6.54
N ASN A 113 -4.34 -1.06 7.19
CA ASN A 113 -4.58 0.23 6.57
C ASN A 113 -4.39 1.36 7.60
N LEU A 114 -3.25 2.05 7.50
CA LEU A 114 -2.87 3.11 8.43
C LEU A 114 -3.76 4.36 8.32
N GLU A 115 -4.36 4.62 7.15
CA GLU A 115 -5.31 5.72 6.94
C GLU A 115 -6.60 5.49 7.75
N LYS A 116 -7.11 4.24 7.78
CA LYS A 116 -8.34 3.88 8.50
C LYS A 116 -8.10 3.54 9.97
N ASN A 117 -6.98 2.89 10.26
CA ASN A 117 -6.64 2.42 11.60
C ASN A 117 -5.13 2.65 11.87
N PRO A 118 -4.75 3.82 12.41
CA PRO A 118 -3.35 4.13 12.73
C PRO A 118 -2.70 3.12 13.70
N LYS A 119 -3.49 2.45 14.56
CA LYS A 119 -2.96 1.41 15.47
C LYS A 119 -2.46 0.16 14.74
N SER A 120 -2.82 -0.02 13.46
CA SER A 120 -2.32 -1.14 12.66
C SER A 120 -0.81 -1.05 12.38
N ILE A 121 -0.14 0.06 12.74
CA ILE A 121 1.32 0.20 12.68
C ILE A 121 2.06 -0.88 13.49
N GLU A 122 1.49 -1.31 14.62
CA GLU A 122 2.07 -2.39 15.44
C GLU A 122 2.12 -3.72 14.68
N TRP A 123 1.23 -3.93 13.72
CA TRP A 123 1.24 -5.11 12.85
C TRP A 123 2.25 -4.95 11.72
N VAL A 124 2.36 -3.74 11.15
CA VAL A 124 3.34 -3.42 10.10
C VAL A 124 4.76 -3.70 10.60
N GLU A 125 5.10 -3.25 11.80
CA GLU A 125 6.42 -3.47 12.39
C GLU A 125 6.75 -4.96 12.62
N LYS A 126 5.71 -5.78 12.83
CA LYS A 126 5.83 -7.23 13.06
C LYS A 126 5.80 -8.06 11.78
N LEU A 127 5.71 -7.45 10.59
CA LEU A 127 5.87 -8.14 9.31
C LEU A 127 7.34 -8.51 9.07
N ILE A 128 7.77 -9.58 9.72
CA ILE A 128 9.12 -10.18 9.63
C ILE A 128 8.99 -11.68 9.37
N PRO A 129 9.99 -12.35 8.78
CA PRO A 129 9.89 -13.75 8.36
C PRO A 129 9.50 -14.71 9.49
N GLN A 130 9.88 -14.40 10.73
CA GLN A 130 9.55 -15.25 11.89
C GLN A 130 8.05 -15.25 12.23
N ASN A 131 7.31 -14.25 11.77
CA ASN A 131 5.90 -14.03 12.08
C ASN A 131 4.97 -14.30 10.91
N ILE A 132 5.50 -14.47 9.70
CA ILE A 132 4.73 -14.69 8.47
C ILE A 132 5.06 -16.09 7.94
N GLU A 133 4.02 -16.84 7.60
CA GLU A 133 4.11 -18.18 7.02
C GLU A 133 4.15 -18.12 5.50
N SER A 134 3.38 -17.20 4.90
CA SER A 134 3.29 -17.08 3.44
C SER A 134 2.78 -15.71 3.00
N ILE A 135 3.19 -15.32 1.80
CA ILE A 135 2.67 -14.15 1.06
C ILE A 135 2.05 -14.66 -0.23
N GLN A 136 0.77 -14.35 -0.47
CA GLN A 136 0.07 -14.67 -1.71
C GLN A 136 -0.38 -13.39 -2.40
N ILE A 137 -0.21 -13.33 -3.71
CA ILE A 137 -0.65 -12.21 -4.55
C ILE A 137 -1.92 -12.64 -5.27
N LEU A 138 -2.98 -11.84 -5.17
CA LEU A 138 -4.18 -11.99 -5.99
C LEU A 138 -4.27 -10.80 -6.95
N GLU A 139 -4.54 -11.09 -8.22
CA GLU A 139 -4.64 -10.09 -9.30
C GLU A 139 -5.91 -10.30 -10.12
N GLY A 140 -6.30 -9.27 -10.87
CA GLY A 140 -7.37 -9.35 -11.86
C GLY A 140 -8.69 -9.90 -11.31
N THR A 141 -9.16 -10.97 -11.94
CA THR A 141 -10.46 -11.59 -11.62
C THR A 141 -10.47 -12.25 -10.26
N GLU A 142 -9.36 -12.84 -9.79
CA GLU A 142 -9.30 -13.49 -8.48
C GLU A 142 -9.44 -12.48 -7.35
N ALA A 143 -8.65 -11.39 -7.42
CA ALA A 143 -8.74 -10.27 -6.49
C ALA A 143 -10.15 -9.67 -6.46
N THR A 144 -10.74 -9.46 -7.65
CA THR A 144 -12.08 -8.88 -7.79
C THR A 144 -13.18 -9.82 -7.28
N ALA A 145 -13.04 -11.12 -7.48
CA ALA A 145 -14.03 -12.10 -7.01
C ALA A 145 -14.10 -12.15 -5.48
N LEU A 146 -12.95 -12.05 -4.80
CA LEU A 146 -12.89 -12.16 -3.34
C LEU A 146 -13.09 -10.82 -2.62
N TYR A 147 -12.59 -9.72 -3.19
CA TYR A 147 -12.56 -8.41 -2.50
C TYR A 147 -13.41 -7.34 -3.20
N GLY A 148 -14.02 -7.67 -4.34
CA GLY A 148 -14.95 -6.82 -5.05
C GLY A 148 -14.35 -5.50 -5.49
N SER A 149 -15.18 -4.46 -5.51
CA SER A 149 -14.78 -3.12 -5.94
C SER A 149 -13.75 -2.44 -5.02
N ARG A 150 -13.38 -3.04 -3.90
CA ARG A 150 -12.34 -2.49 -2.99
C ARG A 150 -10.97 -2.52 -3.64
N THR A 151 -10.71 -3.50 -4.51
CA THR A 151 -9.43 -3.64 -5.23
C THR A 151 -9.28 -2.62 -6.34
N ARG A 152 -10.39 -2.24 -6.99
CA ARG A 152 -10.42 -1.35 -8.17
C ARG A 152 -9.42 -1.74 -9.27
N GLY A 153 -9.17 -3.04 -9.40
CA GLY A 153 -8.22 -3.60 -10.36
C GLY A 153 -6.75 -3.48 -9.95
N CYS A 154 -6.44 -2.99 -8.74
CA CYS A 154 -5.15 -3.25 -8.09
C CYS A 154 -5.13 -4.65 -7.47
N ALA A 155 -3.94 -5.10 -7.07
CA ALA A 155 -3.74 -6.40 -6.43
C ALA A 155 -4.17 -6.44 -4.96
N VAL A 156 -4.24 -7.65 -4.42
CA VAL A 156 -4.36 -7.94 -2.99
C VAL A 156 -3.14 -8.76 -2.58
N LEU A 157 -2.50 -8.38 -1.48
CA LEU A 157 -1.49 -9.20 -0.82
C LEU A 157 -2.10 -9.86 0.41
N LEU A 158 -2.17 -11.18 0.40
CA LEU A 158 -2.60 -12.00 1.52
C LEU A 158 -1.36 -12.47 2.29
N LEU A 159 -1.21 -11.96 3.50
CA LEU A 159 -0.18 -12.35 4.45
C LEU A 159 -0.79 -13.37 5.40
N LYS A 160 -0.18 -14.54 5.54
CA LYS A 160 -0.58 -15.54 6.53
C LYS A 160 0.35 -15.45 7.72
N ALA A 161 -0.19 -15.19 8.91
CA ALA A 161 0.58 -15.15 10.14
C ALA A 161 0.98 -16.56 10.59
N SER A 162 2.20 -16.68 11.09
CA SER A 162 2.67 -17.85 11.81
C SER A 162 1.87 -18.04 13.10
N ILE A 163 1.53 -19.30 13.40
CA ILE A 163 0.72 -19.69 14.56
C ILE A 163 1.29 -19.10 15.86
N GLY A 164 0.42 -18.40 16.62
CA GLY A 164 0.77 -17.80 17.91
C GLY A 164 1.75 -16.61 17.87
N LYS A 165 2.14 -16.12 16.67
CA LYS A 165 3.11 -15.02 16.53
C LYS A 165 2.49 -13.64 16.34
N LEU A 166 1.28 -13.59 15.76
CA LEU A 166 0.52 -12.35 15.59
C LEU A 166 -0.87 -12.54 16.18
N SER A 167 -1.04 -12.14 17.44
CA SER A 167 -2.37 -11.97 18.02
C SER A 167 -3.00 -10.69 17.45
N ILE A 168 -3.97 -10.86 16.56
CA ILE A 168 -4.82 -9.77 16.11
C ILE A 168 -5.90 -9.64 17.19
N PRO A 169 -5.95 -8.54 17.98
CA PRO A 169 -7.04 -8.34 18.92
C PRO A 169 -8.36 -8.38 18.14
N SER A 170 -9.30 -9.22 18.58
CA SER A 170 -10.64 -9.25 18.01
C SER A 170 -11.21 -7.84 18.05
N THR A 171 -11.68 -7.34 16.92
CA THR A 171 -12.37 -6.06 16.88
C THR A 171 -13.62 -6.18 17.75
N GLU A 172 -13.62 -5.53 18.91
CA GLU A 172 -14.84 -5.31 19.67
C GLU A 172 -15.78 -4.49 18.78
N THR A 173 -16.75 -5.17 18.19
CA THR A 173 -17.91 -4.53 17.57
C THR A 173 -18.68 -3.80 18.66
N ASN A 174 -18.38 -2.51 18.84
CA ASN A 174 -19.26 -1.62 19.57
C ASN A 174 -20.57 -1.50 18.77
N HIS A 175 -21.61 -2.16 19.28
CA HIS A 175 -22.99 -2.06 18.82
C HIS A 175 -23.61 -0.71 19.18
#